data_AF-A0A9B7CW08-F1
#
_entry.id   AF-A0A9B7CW08-F1
#
_cell.length_a   1.000
_cell.length_b   1.000
_cell.length_c   1.000
_cell.angle_alpha   90.00
_cell.angle_beta   90.00
_cell.angle_gamma   90.00
#
_symmetry.space_group_name_H-M   'P 1'
#
loop_
_entity.id
_entity.type
_entity.pdbx_description
1 polymer ?
#
loop_
_entity_poly.entity_id
_entity_poly.type
_entity_poly.pdbx_seq_one_letter_code
_entity_poly.pdbx_strand_id
1 'polypeptide(L)'
;MDCSEEELTKINVFRLNILIPLMEMLDVYASFKQELSPDEFCIRLFVNEGSREKYNPHHDPVMERFRNIEELKGLSVSLQNVVIDLFMNIVRYTIFLESISKDYLDKQNCRNYNDLSQIIVFVYILSYRICSLFFEDSIDCFVRFKVKKMLSLVAYLLRTETANLFHEKGCLTFEEDFVEGNLVLPFLEATPCLEKLQQQLKQHIRNTKIPKKELTTPVFMNVLNRPRTGLKVPPGTPEPIEVKQTAASTLRECAHVINMEEKEIKRLKALAEGGTDPASILKFQEERRQQQKEEELLKIQEKHLLALLTRENAFIAKQSLLNDVKAHAESVRKEKQELYDKLEKWRENHNREMMEIVERCREVEQASREAFNAMIDEKRQKAAEVTEESRQLKAQLVKQREEETRRKIKLIQEIKTLQSLRALPSIKEFDPTESSGLGLLCEMSLAELKERLFWIKMKLDEETKERKSVIYRERERQKNLINETRKALEEYKASKLVVKLLHIANYSRRTVFPSKTRQRLQPVSSPEIDALRKKLEEQKALRSRKGT
;
A
#
# COMPACT_ATOMS: atom_id res chain seq x y z
N MET A 1 8.00 -14.71 41.95
CA MET A 1 6.77 -15.51 41.77
C MET A 1 6.73 -15.84 40.30
N ASP A 2 7.14 -17.05 39.95
CA ASP A 2 7.86 -17.23 38.70
C ASP A 2 6.92 -17.88 37.68
N CYS A 3 6.01 -17.06 37.14
CA CYS A 3 5.32 -17.40 35.90
C CYS A 3 6.33 -17.27 34.76
N SER A 4 6.68 -18.41 34.15
CA SER A 4 7.62 -18.52 33.05
C SER A 4 7.25 -17.60 31.88
N GLU A 5 8.24 -16.84 31.39
CA GLU A 5 8.09 -15.90 30.27
C GLU A 5 7.50 -16.57 29.01
N GLU A 6 7.75 -17.87 28.83
CA GLU A 6 7.22 -18.72 27.77
C GLU A 6 5.68 -18.68 27.66
N GLU A 7 4.92 -18.61 28.77
CA GLU A 7 3.45 -18.60 28.72
C GLU A 7 2.90 -17.27 28.18
N LEU A 8 3.56 -16.14 28.47
CA LEU A 8 3.15 -14.82 28.00
C LEU A 8 3.34 -14.68 26.47
N THR A 9 4.31 -15.37 25.89
CA THR A 9 4.57 -15.31 24.43
C THR A 9 3.45 -15.93 23.57
N LYS A 10 2.65 -16.83 24.15
CA LYS A 10 1.63 -17.61 23.43
C LYS A 10 0.25 -16.94 23.37
N ILE A 11 0.02 -15.89 24.15
CA ILE A 11 -1.28 -15.22 24.21
C ILE A 11 -1.43 -14.27 23.00
N ASN A 12 -2.43 -14.52 22.15
CA ASN A 12 -2.72 -13.65 21.00
C ASN A 12 -3.10 -12.23 21.47
N VAL A 13 -2.16 -11.30 21.31
CA VAL A 13 -2.29 -9.89 21.74
C VAL A 13 -3.30 -9.10 20.90
N PHE A 14 -3.65 -9.56 19.68
CA PHE A 14 -4.49 -8.82 18.74
C PHE A 14 -6.00 -8.81 19.07
N ARG A 15 -6.36 -9.10 20.33
CA ARG A 15 -7.75 -9.15 20.81
C ARG A 15 -8.20 -7.78 21.35
N LEU A 16 -9.46 -7.43 21.09
CA LEU A 16 -10.02 -6.11 21.43
C LEU A 16 -10.00 -5.82 22.94
N ASN A 17 -10.19 -6.84 23.77
CA ASN A 17 -10.15 -6.75 25.24
C ASN A 17 -8.73 -6.57 25.82
N ILE A 18 -7.68 -6.62 25.00
CA ILE A 18 -6.31 -6.28 25.39
C ILE A 18 -5.96 -4.90 24.82
N LEU A 19 -6.20 -4.71 23.52
CA LEU A 19 -5.79 -3.51 22.78
C LEU A 19 -6.50 -2.23 23.22
N ILE A 20 -7.80 -2.29 23.55
CA ILE A 20 -8.56 -1.09 23.94
C ILE A 20 -8.11 -0.59 25.33
N PRO A 21 -8.11 -1.43 26.39
CA PRO A 21 -7.41 -1.17 27.65
C PRO A 21 -6.03 -0.54 27.50
N LEU A 22 -5.15 -1.16 26.71
CA LEU A 22 -3.77 -0.72 26.54
C LEU A 22 -3.66 0.68 25.92
N MET A 23 -4.52 1.01 24.96
CA MET A 23 -4.58 2.35 24.36
C MET A 23 -5.12 3.39 25.34
N GLU A 24 -6.20 3.10 26.08
CA GLU A 24 -6.72 4.05 27.08
C GLU A 24 -5.73 4.27 28.24
N MET A 25 -5.04 3.22 28.70
CA MET A 25 -3.97 3.34 29.68
C MET A 25 -2.84 4.26 29.21
N LEU A 26 -2.43 4.19 27.95
CA LEU A 26 -1.39 5.06 27.39
C LEU A 26 -1.88 6.49 27.15
N ASP A 27 -3.13 6.69 26.70
CA ASP A 27 -3.74 8.03 26.57
C ASP A 27 -3.82 8.75 27.94
N VAL A 28 -4.23 8.02 28.99
CA VAL A 28 -4.32 8.58 30.35
C VAL A 28 -2.91 8.77 30.93
N TYR A 29 -2.01 7.78 30.84
CA TYR A 29 -0.63 7.92 31.33
C TYR A 29 0.14 9.05 30.64
N ALA A 30 -0.06 9.28 29.34
CA ALA A 30 0.54 10.43 28.63
C ALA A 30 0.13 11.79 29.24
N SER A 31 -1.02 11.87 29.92
CA SER A 31 -1.44 13.06 30.68
C SER A 31 -0.71 13.22 32.02
N PHE A 32 -0.21 12.14 32.62
CA PHE A 32 0.37 12.09 33.97
C PHE A 32 1.85 11.69 34.00
N LYS A 33 2.51 11.58 32.83
CA LYS A 33 3.91 11.15 32.64
C LYS A 33 4.97 12.00 33.38
N GLN A 34 4.59 13.16 33.92
CA GLN A 34 5.45 14.02 34.75
C GLN A 34 5.17 13.89 36.27
N GLU A 35 4.08 13.23 36.66
CA GLU A 35 3.55 13.18 38.03
C GLU A 35 3.59 11.77 38.65
N LEU A 36 3.57 10.71 37.82
CA LEU A 36 3.52 9.31 38.26
C LEU A 36 4.58 8.47 37.54
N SER A 37 5.16 7.51 38.26
CA SER A 37 5.95 6.44 37.62
C SER A 37 5.03 5.43 36.91
N PRO A 38 5.56 4.61 35.97
CA PRO A 38 4.76 3.57 35.31
C PRO A 38 4.21 2.54 36.29
N ASP A 39 5.03 2.14 37.27
CA ASP A 39 4.67 1.22 38.34
C ASP A 39 3.60 1.81 39.26
N GLU A 40 3.74 3.07 39.68
CA GLU A 40 2.75 3.72 40.55
C GLU A 40 1.41 3.89 39.83
N PHE A 41 1.43 4.22 38.53
CA PHE A 41 0.24 4.27 37.70
C PHE A 41 -0.47 2.91 37.64
N CYS A 42 0.25 1.82 37.37
CA CYS A 42 -0.32 0.47 37.37
C CYS A 42 -0.84 0.04 38.76
N ILE A 43 -0.11 0.38 39.84
CA ILE A 43 -0.52 0.09 41.22
C ILE A 43 -1.84 0.82 41.55
N ARG A 44 -1.95 2.12 41.25
CA ARG A 44 -3.18 2.90 41.47
C ARG A 44 -4.38 2.35 40.67
N LEU A 45 -4.12 1.76 39.49
CA LEU A 45 -5.15 1.28 38.58
C LEU A 45 -5.69 -0.11 38.97
N PHE A 46 -4.82 -1.05 39.36
CA PHE A 46 -5.16 -2.46 39.59
C PHE A 46 -5.20 -2.90 41.07
N VAL A 47 -4.54 -2.20 41.99
CA VAL A 47 -4.58 -2.57 43.43
C VAL A 47 -5.81 -1.96 44.10
N ASN A 48 -6.65 -2.80 44.69
CA ASN A 48 -7.85 -2.37 45.39
C ASN A 48 -7.53 -1.59 46.69
N GLU A 49 -8.42 -0.68 47.07
CA GLU A 49 -8.18 0.38 48.07
C GLU A 49 -7.99 -0.12 49.52
N GLY A 50 -8.15 -1.41 49.78
CA GLY A 50 -8.17 -2.03 51.12
C GLY A 50 -6.87 -1.94 51.93
N SER A 51 -5.78 -1.40 51.37
CA SER A 51 -4.53 -1.12 52.10
C SER A 51 -4.18 0.38 52.19
N ARG A 52 -5.06 1.30 51.74
CA ARG A 52 -4.87 2.75 51.86
C ARG A 52 -5.29 3.24 53.26
N GLU A 53 -4.51 2.89 54.29
CA GLU A 53 -4.69 3.54 55.59
C GLU A 53 -4.44 5.05 55.49
N LYS A 54 -5.50 5.84 55.78
CA LYS A 54 -5.45 7.29 56.09
C LYS A 54 -5.17 8.27 54.93
N TYR A 55 -5.80 8.11 53.76
CA TYR A 55 -6.04 9.23 52.83
C TYR A 55 -7.49 9.31 52.35
N ASN A 56 -7.95 10.52 51.97
CA ASN A 56 -9.37 10.84 51.79
C ASN A 56 -10.04 10.07 50.61
N PRO A 57 -11.29 9.59 50.76
CA PRO A 57 -11.92 8.66 49.82
C PRO A 57 -12.66 9.32 48.64
N HIS A 58 -12.26 10.53 48.22
CA HIS A 58 -12.93 11.24 47.11
C HIS A 58 -11.94 11.92 46.16
N HIS A 59 -12.15 11.66 44.86
CA HIS A 59 -11.48 12.25 43.69
C HIS A 59 -10.01 11.79 43.46
N ASP A 60 -9.84 10.67 42.74
CA ASP A 60 -8.57 10.29 42.11
C ASP A 60 -8.60 10.76 40.63
N PRO A 61 -7.76 11.74 40.23
CA PRO A 61 -7.84 12.37 38.91
C PRO A 61 -7.37 11.46 37.76
N VAL A 62 -6.68 10.35 38.07
CA VAL A 62 -6.37 9.32 37.07
C VAL A 62 -7.66 8.60 36.66
N MET A 63 -8.51 8.31 37.63
CA MET A 63 -9.72 7.50 37.45
C MET A 63 -10.84 8.26 36.70
N GLU A 64 -10.90 9.60 36.82
CA GLU A 64 -11.89 10.40 36.09
C GLU A 64 -11.64 10.45 34.57
N ARG A 65 -10.41 10.17 34.10
CA ARG A 65 -10.06 10.28 32.66
C ARG A 65 -10.31 9.03 31.83
N PHE A 66 -10.47 7.86 32.45
CA PHE A 66 -10.83 6.63 31.74
C PHE A 66 -12.33 6.61 31.41
N ARG A 67 -12.69 6.02 30.27
CA ARG A 67 -14.11 5.88 29.90
C ARG A 67 -14.74 4.63 30.53
N ASN A 68 -14.02 3.51 30.55
CA ASN A 68 -14.56 2.20 30.89
C ASN A 68 -13.69 1.45 31.96
N ILE A 69 -13.45 2.05 33.14
CA ILE A 69 -12.66 1.40 34.22
C ILE A 69 -13.25 0.05 34.64
N GLU A 70 -14.57 -0.07 34.68
CA GLU A 70 -15.24 -1.31 35.12
C GLU A 70 -14.96 -2.48 34.17
N GLU A 71 -14.84 -2.22 32.86
CA GLU A 71 -14.40 -3.23 31.89
C GLU A 71 -12.94 -3.63 32.12
N LEU A 72 -12.05 -2.66 32.41
CA LEU A 72 -10.64 -2.88 32.70
C LEU A 72 -10.44 -3.75 33.96
N LYS A 73 -11.14 -3.42 35.05
CA LYS A 73 -11.09 -4.18 36.32
C LYS A 73 -11.80 -5.54 36.23
N GLY A 74 -12.71 -5.70 35.26
CA GLY A 74 -13.41 -6.95 34.97
C GLY A 74 -12.61 -7.99 34.18
N LEU A 75 -11.42 -7.66 33.65
CA LEU A 75 -10.51 -8.64 33.03
C LEU A 75 -10.06 -9.71 34.04
N SER A 76 -9.77 -10.92 33.57
CA SER A 76 -9.09 -11.93 34.40
C SER A 76 -7.68 -11.45 34.77
N VAL A 77 -7.19 -11.82 35.96
CA VAL A 77 -5.85 -11.45 36.45
C VAL A 77 -4.74 -11.78 35.43
N SER A 78 -4.86 -12.90 34.72
CA SER A 78 -3.95 -13.27 33.63
C SER A 78 -3.92 -12.27 32.46
N LEU A 79 -5.08 -11.71 32.07
CA LEU A 79 -5.17 -10.67 31.03
C LEU A 79 -4.75 -9.30 31.55
N GLN A 80 -5.01 -8.98 32.82
CA GLN A 80 -4.50 -7.77 33.46
C GLN A 80 -2.97 -7.77 33.45
N ASN A 81 -2.33 -8.88 33.84
CA ASN A 81 -0.87 -9.04 33.80
C ASN A 81 -0.30 -8.87 32.37
N VAL A 82 -0.95 -9.41 31.34
CA VAL A 82 -0.56 -9.19 29.93
C VAL A 82 -0.68 -7.71 29.53
N VAL A 83 -1.76 -7.04 29.91
CA VAL A 83 -1.93 -5.59 29.64
C VAL A 83 -0.87 -4.76 30.37
N ILE A 84 -0.51 -5.13 31.60
CA ILE A 84 0.56 -4.47 32.38
C ILE A 84 1.93 -4.70 31.74
N ASP A 85 2.33 -5.92 31.37
CA ASP A 85 3.60 -6.18 30.67
C ASP A 85 3.71 -5.36 29.37
N LEU A 86 2.67 -5.39 28.54
CA LEU A 86 2.64 -4.65 27.29
C LEU A 86 2.70 -3.13 27.52
N PHE A 87 2.02 -2.63 28.55
CA PHE A 87 2.09 -1.22 28.95
C PHE A 87 3.50 -0.84 29.40
N MET A 88 4.10 -1.60 30.32
CA MET A 88 5.45 -1.32 30.84
C MET A 88 6.51 -1.34 29.75
N ASN A 89 6.45 -2.31 28.82
CA ASN A 89 7.36 -2.36 27.67
C ASN A 89 7.12 -1.20 26.69
N ILE A 90 5.88 -0.83 26.38
CA ILE A 90 5.61 0.34 25.53
C ILE A 90 6.07 1.64 26.21
N VAL A 91 5.90 1.77 27.53
CA VAL A 91 6.38 2.93 28.28
C VAL A 91 7.92 3.01 28.26
N ARG A 92 8.62 1.89 28.48
CA ARG A 92 10.09 1.78 28.33
C ARG A 92 10.58 2.27 26.97
N TYR A 93 9.88 1.93 25.88
CA TYR A 93 10.25 2.31 24.52
C TYR A 93 9.52 3.55 23.98
N THR A 94 8.79 4.31 24.81
CA THR A 94 7.87 5.36 24.33
C THR A 94 8.56 6.44 23.50
N ILE A 95 9.73 6.95 23.90
CA ILE A 95 10.42 8.03 23.16
C ILE A 95 10.76 7.58 21.73
N PHE A 96 11.28 6.36 21.62
CA PHE A 96 11.60 5.70 20.35
C PHE A 96 10.34 5.45 19.50
N LEU A 97 9.33 4.78 20.06
CA LEU A 97 8.07 4.45 19.37
C LEU A 97 7.29 5.70 18.94
N GLU A 98 7.30 6.77 19.75
CA GLU A 98 6.69 8.05 19.45
C GLU A 98 7.34 8.72 18.23
N SER A 99 8.67 8.63 18.09
CA SER A 99 9.38 9.20 16.94
C SER A 99 9.03 8.50 15.61
N ILE A 100 8.96 7.16 15.61
CA ILE A 100 8.54 6.35 14.45
C ILE A 100 7.06 6.60 14.12
N SER A 101 6.21 6.68 15.16
CA SER A 101 4.78 6.91 14.99
C SER A 101 4.47 8.28 14.38
N LYS A 102 5.29 9.30 14.66
CA LYS A 102 5.21 10.62 14.03
C LYS A 102 5.62 10.58 12.56
N ASP A 103 6.75 9.96 12.22
CA ASP A 103 7.19 9.78 10.81
C ASP A 103 6.13 9.04 9.96
N TYR A 104 5.48 8.01 10.50
CA TYR A 104 4.34 7.37 9.84
C TYR A 104 3.17 8.34 9.59
N LEU A 105 2.76 9.10 10.62
CA LEU A 105 1.62 10.03 10.51
C LEU A 105 1.89 11.18 9.53
N ASP A 106 3.10 11.75 9.55
CA ASP A 106 3.53 12.77 8.57
C ASP A 106 3.52 12.21 7.14
N LYS A 107 4.02 10.98 6.93
CA LYS A 107 3.96 10.28 5.63
C LYS A 107 2.52 9.93 5.18
N GLN A 108 1.52 9.97 6.07
CA GLN A 108 0.08 9.89 5.72
C GLN A 108 -0.57 11.28 5.51
N ASN A 109 0.16 12.39 5.68
CA ASN A 109 -0.34 13.78 5.78
C ASN A 109 -1.27 14.03 6.98
N CYS A 110 -1.20 13.20 8.02
CA CYS A 110 -2.07 13.26 9.19
C CYS A 110 -1.55 14.25 10.25
N ARG A 111 -1.72 15.57 10.00
CA ARG A 111 -1.36 16.66 10.95
C ARG A 111 -2.09 16.66 12.30
N ASN A 112 -2.90 15.65 12.61
CA ASN A 112 -3.63 15.55 13.87
C ASN A 112 -3.19 14.29 14.63
N TYR A 113 -2.57 14.50 15.79
CA TYR A 113 -2.00 13.46 16.64
C TYR A 113 -3.01 12.75 17.57
N ASN A 114 -4.32 13.01 17.43
CA ASN A 114 -5.37 12.33 18.22
C ASN A 114 -5.36 10.78 18.12
N ASP A 115 -4.73 10.21 17.09
CA ASP A 115 -4.57 8.75 16.90
C ASP A 115 -3.21 8.22 17.42
N LEU A 116 -2.33 9.06 17.98
CA LEU A 116 -0.90 8.76 18.21
C LEU A 116 -0.67 7.54 19.12
N SER A 117 -1.34 7.45 20.28
CA SER A 117 -1.21 6.31 21.20
C SER A 117 -1.64 4.99 20.57
N GLN A 118 -2.67 5.03 19.70
CA GLN A 118 -3.09 3.85 18.94
C GLN A 118 -2.00 3.41 17.95
N ILE A 119 -1.32 4.36 17.29
CA ILE A 119 -0.19 4.05 16.40
C ILE A 119 0.99 3.50 17.20
N ILE A 120 1.35 4.09 18.35
CA ILE A 120 2.43 3.61 19.23
C ILE A 120 2.18 2.14 19.65
N VAL A 121 0.96 1.84 20.10
CA VAL A 121 0.54 0.46 20.45
C VAL A 121 0.67 -0.48 19.25
N PHE A 122 0.19 -0.08 18.07
CA PHE A 122 0.29 -0.95 16.89
C PHE A 122 1.70 -1.07 16.32
N VAL A 123 2.55 -0.06 16.39
CA VAL A 123 3.96 -0.15 16.00
C VAL A 123 4.68 -1.16 16.90
N TYR A 124 4.55 -1.03 18.23
CA TYR A 124 5.16 -1.98 19.16
C TYR A 124 4.66 -3.42 18.93
N ILE A 125 3.35 -3.63 18.83
CA ILE A 125 2.78 -4.97 18.73
C ILE A 125 3.07 -5.61 17.35
N LEU A 126 3.07 -4.83 16.26
CA LEU A 126 3.42 -5.31 14.93
C LEU A 126 4.93 -5.58 14.75
N SER A 127 5.79 -4.86 15.48
CA SER A 127 7.25 -5.08 15.44
C SER A 127 7.76 -6.16 16.41
N TYR A 128 7.15 -6.32 17.59
CA TYR A 128 7.72 -7.13 18.69
C TYR A 128 6.80 -8.22 19.26
N ARG A 129 5.55 -8.32 18.81
CA ARG A 129 4.57 -9.33 19.26
C ARG A 129 3.80 -10.00 18.12
N ILE A 130 4.09 -9.70 16.86
CA ILE A 130 3.34 -10.23 15.69
C ILE A 130 3.43 -11.76 15.52
N CYS A 131 4.46 -12.41 16.07
CA CYS A 131 4.55 -13.87 16.05
C CYS A 131 3.42 -14.57 16.84
N SER A 132 2.73 -13.85 17.76
CA SER A 132 1.52 -14.33 18.46
C SER A 132 0.22 -14.21 17.64
N LEU A 133 0.27 -13.72 16.40
CA LEU A 133 -0.90 -13.38 15.60
C LEU A 133 -1.55 -14.63 14.97
N PHE A 134 -2.77 -14.92 15.40
CA PHE A 134 -3.70 -15.80 14.69
C PHE A 134 -4.71 -14.94 13.93
N PHE A 135 -4.69 -14.99 12.59
CA PHE A 135 -5.41 -14.02 11.76
C PHE A 135 -6.93 -14.07 11.97
N GLU A 136 -7.49 -15.26 12.13
CA GLU A 136 -8.94 -15.50 12.25
C GLU A 136 -9.50 -14.89 13.53
N ASP A 137 -8.89 -15.17 14.69
CA ASP A 137 -9.11 -14.49 15.99
C ASP A 137 -9.01 -12.96 15.93
N SER A 138 -8.26 -12.43 14.96
CA SER A 138 -7.85 -11.01 14.90
C SER A 138 -8.68 -10.18 13.93
N ILE A 139 -9.61 -10.78 13.18
CA ILE A 139 -10.40 -10.06 12.14
C ILE A 139 -11.19 -8.90 12.75
N ASP A 140 -11.84 -9.10 13.90
CA ASP A 140 -12.65 -8.05 14.56
C ASP A 140 -11.82 -6.83 14.99
N CYS A 141 -10.56 -7.05 15.39
CA CYS A 141 -9.60 -5.99 15.62
C CYS A 141 -9.33 -5.20 14.34
N PHE A 142 -8.94 -5.87 13.26
CA PHE A 142 -8.65 -5.21 11.99
C PHE A 142 -9.89 -4.52 11.39
N VAL A 143 -11.10 -5.02 11.64
CA VAL A 143 -12.35 -4.36 11.27
C VAL A 143 -12.55 -3.08 12.10
N ARG A 144 -12.50 -3.13 13.44
CA ARG A 144 -12.71 -1.97 14.32
C ARG A 144 -11.71 -0.84 14.07
N PHE A 145 -10.43 -1.18 13.87
CA PHE A 145 -9.35 -0.20 13.60
C PHE A 145 -9.16 0.11 12.10
N LYS A 146 -10.10 -0.32 11.24
CA LYS A 146 -10.13 -0.12 9.78
C LYS A 146 -8.99 -0.84 9.05
N VAL A 147 -9.30 -1.98 8.42
CA VAL A 147 -8.39 -2.88 7.68
C VAL A 147 -7.43 -2.14 6.71
N LYS A 148 -7.87 -1.02 6.12
CA LYS A 148 -7.03 -0.17 5.25
C LYS A 148 -5.92 0.61 6.00
N LYS A 149 -6.20 1.12 7.21
CA LYS A 149 -5.21 1.79 8.07
C LYS A 149 -4.14 0.78 8.50
N MET A 150 -4.57 -0.42 8.90
CA MET A 150 -3.70 -1.54 9.23
C MET A 150 -2.80 -1.97 8.06
N LEU A 151 -3.37 -2.17 6.87
CA LEU A 151 -2.59 -2.50 5.68
C LEU A 151 -1.59 -1.39 5.30
N SER A 152 -1.93 -0.11 5.53
CA SER A 152 -1.03 1.02 5.32
C SER A 152 0.15 1.02 6.31
N LEU A 153 -0.11 0.72 7.58
CA LEU A 153 0.92 0.63 8.63
C LEU A 153 1.86 -0.57 8.40
N VAL A 154 1.32 -1.75 8.10
CA VAL A 154 2.13 -2.94 7.74
C VAL A 154 2.95 -2.71 6.46
N ALA A 155 2.42 -1.98 5.47
CA ALA A 155 3.15 -1.56 4.27
C ALA A 155 4.11 -0.36 4.47
N TYR A 156 4.13 0.23 5.66
CA TYR A 156 5.16 1.17 6.10
C TYR A 156 6.28 0.46 6.87
N LEU A 157 5.94 -0.47 7.77
CA LEU A 157 6.92 -1.29 8.48
C LEU A 157 7.77 -2.14 7.51
N LEU A 158 7.14 -2.73 6.48
CA LEU A 158 7.82 -3.51 5.43
C LEU A 158 8.61 -2.67 4.39
N ARG A 159 9.08 -1.47 4.75
CA ARG A 159 9.99 -0.68 3.90
C ARG A 159 11.42 -0.82 4.42
N THR A 160 12.37 -0.93 3.49
CA THR A 160 13.81 -0.85 3.79
C THR A 160 14.18 0.45 4.52
N GLU A 161 13.54 1.57 4.15
CA GLU A 161 13.64 2.87 4.84
C GLU A 161 13.37 2.77 6.35
N THR A 162 12.43 1.90 6.76
CA THR A 162 11.93 1.84 8.14
C THR A 162 12.87 1.06 9.05
N ALA A 163 13.57 0.03 8.57
CA ALA A 163 14.61 -0.63 9.35
C ALA A 163 15.77 0.34 9.68
N ASN A 164 16.19 1.15 8.71
CA ASN A 164 17.20 2.18 8.92
C ASN A 164 16.70 3.26 9.91
N LEU A 165 15.42 3.62 9.86
CA LEU A 165 14.80 4.55 10.82
C LEU A 165 14.75 3.96 12.24
N PHE A 166 14.48 2.66 12.40
CA PHE A 166 14.54 1.98 13.70
C PHE A 166 15.96 2.03 14.29
N HIS A 167 17.00 1.85 13.47
CA HIS A 167 18.39 2.04 13.91
C HIS A 167 18.65 3.52 14.30
N GLU A 168 18.42 4.45 13.37
CA GLU A 168 18.69 5.88 13.56
C GLU A 168 17.99 6.47 14.79
N LYS A 169 16.71 6.14 15.02
CA LYS A 169 15.95 6.65 16.18
C LYS A 169 16.20 5.83 17.45
N GLY A 170 16.63 4.59 17.32
CA GLY A 170 17.11 3.77 18.44
C GLY A 170 18.34 4.40 19.07
N CYS A 171 19.37 4.67 18.28
CA CYS A 171 20.66 5.22 18.76
C CYS A 171 20.59 6.68 19.26
N LEU A 172 19.46 7.36 19.10
CA LEU A 172 19.16 8.65 19.77
C LEU A 172 18.64 8.48 21.21
N THR A 173 18.29 7.25 21.61
CA THR A 173 17.61 6.95 22.90
C THR A 173 18.33 5.87 23.70
N PHE A 174 19.03 4.94 23.05
CA PHE A 174 19.69 3.78 23.65
C PHE A 174 21.08 3.53 23.02
N GLU A 175 21.89 2.69 23.67
CA GLU A 175 23.22 2.29 23.19
C GLU A 175 23.13 1.40 21.93
N GLU A 176 24.12 1.49 21.04
CA GLU A 176 24.09 0.85 19.70
C GLU A 176 23.91 -0.68 19.77
N ASP A 177 24.71 -1.37 20.60
CA ASP A 177 24.57 -2.81 20.87
C ASP A 177 23.15 -3.19 21.35
N PHE A 178 22.53 -2.35 22.18
CA PHE A 178 21.17 -2.56 22.66
C PHE A 178 20.13 -2.37 21.55
N VAL A 179 20.32 -1.36 20.68
CA VAL A 179 19.44 -1.07 19.54
C VAL A 179 19.49 -2.21 18.53
N GLU A 180 20.67 -2.67 18.13
CA GLU A 180 20.81 -3.81 17.23
C GLU A 180 20.15 -5.06 17.81
N GLY A 181 20.53 -5.45 19.04
CA GLY A 181 20.07 -6.70 19.65
C GLY A 181 18.59 -6.73 20.06
N ASN A 182 18.02 -5.62 20.55
CA ASN A 182 16.69 -5.61 21.18
C ASN A 182 15.62 -4.87 20.37
N LEU A 183 16.00 -3.95 19.45
CA LEU A 183 15.05 -3.14 18.70
C LEU A 183 15.05 -3.46 17.19
N VAL A 184 16.21 -3.73 16.60
CA VAL A 184 16.34 -4.00 15.15
C VAL A 184 16.25 -5.49 14.84
N LEU A 185 17.03 -6.34 15.50
CA LEU A 185 17.04 -7.79 15.23
C LEU A 185 15.64 -8.44 15.41
N PRO A 186 14.90 -8.22 16.52
CA PRO A 186 13.56 -8.82 16.68
C PRO A 186 12.53 -8.26 15.68
N PHE A 187 12.72 -7.02 15.23
CA PHE A 187 11.91 -6.43 14.17
C PHE A 187 12.20 -7.05 12.80
N LEU A 188 13.46 -7.39 12.50
CA LEU A 188 13.84 -8.12 11.29
C LEU A 188 13.28 -9.55 11.32
N GLU A 189 13.35 -10.25 12.45
CA GLU A 189 12.71 -11.56 12.67
C GLU A 189 11.19 -11.52 12.50
N ALA A 190 10.54 -10.40 12.85
CA ALA A 190 9.12 -10.17 12.64
C ALA A 190 8.72 -9.96 11.16
N THR A 191 9.66 -9.67 10.24
CA THR A 191 9.32 -9.33 8.84
C THR A 191 8.54 -10.41 8.06
N PRO A 192 8.81 -11.73 8.16
CA PRO A 192 8.02 -12.73 7.42
C PRO A 192 6.57 -12.82 7.94
N CYS A 193 6.38 -12.57 9.24
CA CYS A 193 5.05 -12.49 9.85
C CYS A 193 4.29 -11.24 9.39
N LEU A 194 4.98 -10.10 9.27
CA LEU A 194 4.44 -8.87 8.67
C LEU A 194 4.03 -9.10 7.20
N GLU A 195 4.84 -9.79 6.39
CA GLU A 195 4.50 -10.10 5.00
C GLU A 195 3.26 -11.01 4.89
N LYS A 196 3.21 -12.08 5.71
CA LYS A 196 2.07 -13.00 5.78
C LYS A 196 0.78 -12.26 6.15
N LEU A 197 0.83 -11.40 7.17
CA LEU A 197 -0.29 -10.53 7.55
C LEU A 197 -0.67 -9.58 6.41
N GLN A 198 0.29 -8.98 5.73
CA GLN A 198 0.04 -8.08 4.59
C GLN A 198 -0.71 -8.80 3.46
N GLN A 199 -0.37 -10.06 3.17
CA GLN A 199 -1.07 -10.89 2.20
C GLN A 199 -2.50 -11.22 2.63
N GLN A 200 -2.71 -11.63 3.90
CA GLN A 200 -4.04 -11.94 4.45
C GLN A 200 -4.94 -10.70 4.47
N LEU A 201 -4.45 -9.52 4.88
CA LEU A 201 -5.19 -8.25 4.81
C LEU A 201 -5.54 -7.86 3.36
N LYS A 202 -4.62 -8.06 2.40
CA LYS A 202 -4.88 -7.86 0.97
C LYS A 202 -5.97 -8.82 0.44
N GLN A 203 -5.98 -10.08 0.88
CA GLN A 203 -6.99 -11.07 0.51
C GLN A 203 -8.35 -10.75 1.12
N HIS A 204 -8.41 -10.41 2.41
CA HIS A 204 -9.64 -9.96 3.06
C HIS A 204 -10.27 -8.74 2.38
N ILE A 205 -9.44 -7.76 1.96
CA ILE A 205 -9.88 -6.59 1.16
C ILE A 205 -10.29 -6.96 -0.27
N ARG A 206 -9.85 -8.07 -0.84
CA ARG A 206 -10.37 -8.60 -2.12
C ARG A 206 -11.73 -9.27 -1.93
N ASN A 207 -11.88 -10.08 -0.89
CA ASN A 207 -13.11 -10.84 -0.62
C ASN A 207 -14.27 -9.93 -0.15
N THR A 208 -13.98 -8.91 0.67
CA THR A 208 -14.99 -7.93 1.14
C THR A 208 -15.35 -6.86 0.10
N LYS A 209 -14.64 -6.77 -1.03
CA LYS A 209 -15.08 -5.96 -2.17
C LYS A 209 -16.21 -6.71 -2.87
N ILE A 210 -17.45 -6.34 -2.52
CA ILE A 210 -18.66 -6.65 -3.27
C ILE A 210 -18.33 -6.52 -4.78
N PRO A 211 -18.60 -7.55 -5.61
CA PRO A 211 -18.32 -7.47 -7.04
C PRO A 211 -19.01 -6.22 -7.60
N LYS A 212 -18.26 -5.41 -8.35
CA LYS A 212 -18.83 -4.26 -9.05
C LYS A 212 -19.97 -4.80 -9.91
N LYS A 213 -21.21 -4.34 -9.68
CA LYS A 213 -22.34 -4.66 -10.56
C LYS A 213 -21.89 -4.39 -11.99
N GLU A 214 -22.06 -5.39 -12.85
CA GLU A 214 -21.66 -5.27 -14.25
C GLU A 214 -22.29 -4.03 -14.86
N LEU A 215 -21.53 -3.34 -15.72
CA LEU A 215 -21.99 -2.10 -16.32
C LEU A 215 -23.26 -2.41 -17.13
N THR A 216 -24.40 -1.90 -16.67
CA THR A 216 -25.71 -2.26 -17.21
C THR A 216 -25.76 -1.94 -18.70
N THR A 217 -25.60 -2.96 -19.53
CA THR A 217 -25.78 -2.82 -20.97
C THR A 217 -27.19 -2.33 -21.21
N PRO A 218 -27.39 -1.30 -22.06
CA PRO A 218 -28.71 -0.75 -22.33
C PRO A 218 -29.50 -1.77 -23.16
N VAL A 219 -30.16 -2.70 -22.48
CA VAL A 219 -31.14 -3.60 -23.07
C VAL A 219 -32.17 -2.73 -23.76
N PHE A 220 -32.20 -2.76 -25.09
CA PHE A 220 -33.24 -2.11 -25.87
C PHE A 220 -34.58 -2.60 -25.35
N MET A 221 -35.41 -1.68 -24.84
CA MET A 221 -36.74 -2.01 -24.39
C MET A 221 -37.49 -2.70 -25.53
N ASN A 222 -37.85 -3.96 -25.36
CA ASN A 222 -38.58 -4.71 -26.37
C ASN A 222 -40.07 -4.31 -26.31
N VAL A 223 -40.35 -3.05 -26.68
CA VAL A 223 -41.64 -2.37 -26.44
C VAL A 223 -42.80 -3.09 -27.12
N LEU A 224 -42.54 -3.74 -28.26
CA LEU A 224 -43.53 -4.43 -29.08
C LEU A 224 -43.93 -5.80 -28.50
N ASN A 225 -42.95 -6.55 -27.98
CA ASN A 225 -43.15 -7.94 -27.51
C ASN A 225 -43.27 -8.05 -25.99
N ARG A 226 -43.57 -6.96 -25.29
CA ARG A 226 -43.89 -7.02 -23.86
C ARG A 226 -45.27 -7.67 -23.71
N PRO A 227 -45.42 -8.81 -23.00
CA PRO A 227 -46.74 -9.31 -22.66
C PRO A 227 -47.52 -8.21 -21.95
N ARG A 228 -48.79 -8.01 -22.33
CA ARG A 228 -49.71 -7.17 -21.55
C ARG A 228 -50.12 -7.93 -20.30
N THR A 229 -49.16 -8.18 -19.41
CA THR A 229 -49.42 -8.39 -17.98
C THR A 229 -50.23 -7.17 -17.55
N GLY A 230 -51.54 -7.35 -17.41
CA GLY A 230 -52.43 -6.25 -17.07
C GLY A 230 -51.87 -5.60 -15.81
N LEU A 231 -51.59 -4.29 -15.89
CA LEU A 231 -51.32 -3.54 -14.68
C LEU A 231 -52.53 -3.79 -13.79
N LYS A 232 -52.31 -4.46 -12.65
CA LYS A 232 -53.25 -4.39 -11.53
C LYS A 232 -53.20 -2.93 -11.10
N VAL A 233 -54.04 -2.12 -11.76
CA VAL A 233 -54.35 -0.76 -11.32
C VAL A 233 -54.69 -0.92 -9.84
N PRO A 234 -53.99 -0.24 -8.92
CA PRO A 234 -54.36 -0.32 -7.52
C PRO A 234 -55.86 -0.02 -7.43
N PRO A 235 -56.64 -0.79 -6.66
CA PRO A 235 -58.07 -0.53 -6.52
C PRO A 235 -58.26 0.94 -6.17
N GLY A 236 -59.29 1.56 -6.78
CA GLY A 236 -59.37 3.00 -6.99
C GLY A 236 -59.01 3.81 -5.76
N THR A 237 -58.42 4.99 -5.99
CA THR A 237 -58.09 6.02 -4.98
C THR A 237 -59.05 5.93 -3.80
N PRO A 238 -58.58 5.68 -2.56
CA PRO A 238 -59.47 5.52 -1.43
C PRO A 238 -60.40 6.74 -1.39
N GLU A 239 -61.71 6.48 -1.36
CA GLU A 239 -62.74 7.51 -1.33
C GLU A 239 -62.34 8.55 -0.27
N PRO A 240 -62.45 9.86 -0.58
CA PRO A 240 -61.75 10.90 0.15
C PRO A 240 -62.16 10.88 1.63
N ILE A 241 -61.35 10.18 2.43
CA ILE A 241 -61.66 9.89 3.83
C ILE A 241 -61.80 11.24 4.50
N GLU A 242 -62.99 11.52 5.05
CA GLU A 242 -63.23 12.72 5.82
C GLU A 242 -62.35 12.68 7.07
N VAL A 243 -61.14 13.22 6.95
CA VAL A 243 -60.17 13.33 8.04
C VAL A 243 -60.81 14.23 9.09
N LYS A 244 -61.42 13.60 10.10
CA LYS A 244 -62.11 14.27 11.21
C LYS A 244 -61.13 15.21 11.90
N GLN A 245 -61.20 16.49 11.53
CA GLN A 245 -60.27 17.53 11.96
C GLN A 245 -60.35 17.66 13.48
N THR A 246 -59.45 16.94 14.14
CA THR A 246 -59.24 17.01 15.59
C THR A 246 -58.55 18.35 15.87
N ALA A 247 -58.82 18.97 17.02
CA ALA A 247 -58.22 20.26 17.41
C ALA A 247 -56.70 20.33 17.18
N ALA A 248 -55.97 19.24 17.50
CA ALA A 248 -54.54 19.13 17.29
C ALA A 248 -54.11 18.99 15.81
N SER A 249 -55.00 18.71 14.86
CA SER A 249 -54.73 18.83 13.41
C SER A 249 -54.85 20.29 13.00
N THR A 250 -55.99 20.93 13.32
CA THR A 250 -56.27 22.35 13.02
C THR A 250 -55.12 23.25 13.49
N LEU A 251 -54.68 23.12 14.76
CA LEU A 251 -53.57 23.92 15.29
C LEU A 251 -52.21 23.61 14.63
N ARG A 252 -51.93 22.36 14.24
CA ARG A 252 -50.71 22.01 13.48
C ARG A 252 -50.74 22.56 12.06
N GLU A 253 -51.91 22.58 11.42
CA GLU A 253 -52.12 23.18 10.10
C GLU A 253 -51.98 24.71 10.16
N CYS A 254 -52.54 25.38 11.18
CA CYS A 254 -52.30 26.80 11.46
C CYS A 254 -50.80 27.10 11.60
N ALA A 255 -50.10 26.37 12.48
CA ALA A 255 -48.68 26.56 12.71
C ALA A 255 -47.84 26.31 11.44
N HIS A 256 -48.19 25.31 10.62
CA HIS A 256 -47.52 25.07 9.35
C HIS A 256 -47.75 26.21 8.34
N VAL A 257 -48.98 26.70 8.22
CA VAL A 257 -49.33 27.84 7.35
C VAL A 257 -48.55 29.10 7.75
N ILE A 258 -48.55 29.46 9.03
CA ILE A 258 -47.80 30.61 9.56
C ILE A 258 -46.31 30.48 9.24
N ASN A 259 -45.71 29.31 9.50
CA ASN A 259 -44.31 29.03 9.17
C ASN A 259 -43.98 29.11 7.67
N MET A 260 -44.95 28.89 6.78
CA MET A 260 -44.76 28.99 5.34
C MET A 260 -44.91 30.43 4.84
N GLU A 261 -45.89 31.18 5.34
CA GLU A 261 -46.03 32.62 5.02
C GLU A 261 -44.88 33.44 5.59
N GLU A 262 -44.40 33.15 6.81
CA GLU A 262 -43.20 33.79 7.36
C GLU A 262 -41.97 33.61 6.45
N LYS A 263 -41.79 32.42 5.86
CA LYS A 263 -40.67 32.14 4.95
C LYS A 263 -40.79 32.90 3.65
N GLU A 264 -41.99 32.98 3.07
CA GLU A 264 -42.18 33.74 1.84
C GLU A 264 -42.11 35.26 2.09
N ILE A 265 -42.60 35.76 3.24
CA ILE A 265 -42.40 37.17 3.66
C ILE A 265 -40.90 37.47 3.84
N LYS A 266 -40.13 36.59 4.49
CA LYS A 266 -38.66 36.74 4.63
C LYS A 266 -37.96 36.72 3.26
N ARG A 267 -38.41 35.88 2.34
CA ARG A 267 -37.92 35.83 0.95
C ARG A 267 -38.23 37.10 0.16
N LEU A 268 -39.47 37.60 0.24
CA LEU A 268 -39.91 38.80 -0.47
C LEU A 268 -39.21 40.05 0.07
N LYS A 269 -38.95 40.13 1.38
CA LYS A 269 -38.11 41.17 1.98
C LYS A 269 -36.68 41.13 1.43
N ALA A 270 -36.02 39.96 1.47
CA ALA A 270 -34.67 39.80 0.94
C ALA A 270 -34.57 40.16 -0.56
N LEU A 271 -35.60 39.89 -1.37
CA LEU A 271 -35.66 40.31 -2.77
C LEU A 271 -35.86 41.84 -2.91
N ALA A 272 -36.69 42.47 -2.06
CA ALA A 272 -36.89 43.92 -2.04
C ALA A 272 -35.66 44.69 -1.55
N GLU A 273 -34.86 44.08 -0.67
CA GLU A 273 -33.56 44.56 -0.18
C GLU A 273 -32.42 44.39 -1.22
N GLY A 274 -32.73 43.87 -2.42
CA GLY A 274 -31.77 43.71 -3.53
C GLY A 274 -31.08 42.34 -3.61
N GLY A 275 -31.49 41.37 -2.79
CA GLY A 275 -30.99 40.00 -2.82
C GLY A 275 -31.23 39.29 -4.17
N THR A 276 -30.21 38.58 -4.66
CA THR A 276 -30.27 37.90 -5.96
C THR A 276 -31.24 36.72 -5.97
N ASP A 277 -32.00 36.55 -7.06
CA ASP A 277 -32.90 35.41 -7.24
C ASP A 277 -32.13 34.07 -7.18
N PRO A 278 -32.49 33.14 -6.27
CA PRO A 278 -31.82 31.85 -6.14
C PRO A 278 -31.96 30.95 -7.40
N ALA A 279 -33.02 31.10 -8.19
CA ALA A 279 -33.13 30.33 -9.43
C ALA A 279 -32.13 30.79 -10.51
N SER A 280 -31.73 32.07 -10.48
CA SER A 280 -30.70 32.63 -11.35
C SER A 280 -29.29 32.24 -10.89
N ILE A 281 -29.05 32.16 -9.57
CA ILE A 281 -27.81 31.58 -9.01
C ILE A 281 -27.63 30.13 -9.46
N LEU A 282 -28.70 29.31 -9.41
CA LEU A 282 -28.65 27.90 -9.82
C LEU A 282 -28.30 27.73 -11.31
N LYS A 283 -28.86 28.56 -12.20
CA LYS A 283 -28.51 28.57 -13.64
C LYS A 283 -27.02 28.87 -13.84
N PHE A 284 -26.51 29.91 -13.20
CA PHE A 284 -25.09 30.26 -13.29
C PHE A 284 -24.18 29.13 -12.77
N GLN A 285 -24.57 28.46 -11.68
CA GLN A 285 -23.86 27.26 -11.20
C GLN A 285 -23.91 26.08 -12.19
N GLU A 286 -25.02 25.90 -12.92
CA GLU A 286 -25.16 24.89 -13.97
C GLU A 286 -24.32 25.22 -15.21
N GLU A 287 -24.28 26.48 -15.64
CA GLU A 287 -23.46 26.98 -16.75
C GLU A 287 -21.97 26.83 -16.44
N ARG A 288 -21.52 27.26 -15.24
CA ARG A 288 -20.13 27.07 -14.77
C ARG A 288 -19.75 25.59 -14.72
N ARG A 289 -20.67 24.71 -14.32
CA ARG A 289 -20.49 23.24 -14.29
C ARG A 289 -20.51 22.60 -15.68
N GLN A 290 -21.07 23.26 -16.69
CA GLN A 290 -20.98 22.83 -18.10
C GLN A 290 -19.61 23.25 -18.68
N GLN A 291 -19.22 24.51 -18.52
CA GLN A 291 -17.90 25.03 -18.92
C GLN A 291 -16.75 24.17 -18.37
N GLN A 292 -16.77 23.83 -17.08
CA GLN A 292 -15.76 22.97 -16.46
C GLN A 292 -15.65 21.58 -17.13
N LYS A 293 -16.77 20.97 -17.52
CA LYS A 293 -16.77 19.67 -18.22
C LYS A 293 -16.26 19.78 -19.65
N GLU A 294 -16.56 20.88 -20.33
CA GLU A 294 -16.05 21.14 -21.68
C GLU A 294 -14.53 21.35 -21.64
N GLU A 295 -14.02 22.13 -20.68
CA GLU A 295 -12.59 22.24 -20.40
C GLU A 295 -11.92 20.89 -20.08
N GLU A 296 -12.54 20.05 -19.24
CA GLU A 296 -12.03 18.71 -18.92
C GLU A 296 -11.96 17.81 -20.17
N LEU A 297 -13.00 17.82 -21.00
CA LEU A 297 -13.05 17.06 -22.26
C LEU A 297 -12.02 17.55 -23.28
N LEU A 298 -11.75 18.86 -23.34
CA LEU A 298 -10.68 19.43 -24.15
C LEU A 298 -9.30 18.96 -23.64
N LYS A 299 -9.02 19.10 -22.34
CA LYS A 299 -7.75 18.67 -21.71
C LYS A 299 -7.51 17.16 -21.82
N ILE A 300 -8.57 16.34 -21.89
CA ILE A 300 -8.47 14.89 -22.16
C ILE A 300 -8.08 14.63 -23.62
N GLN A 301 -8.70 15.31 -24.59
CA GLN A 301 -8.35 15.19 -26.01
C GLN A 301 -6.93 15.68 -26.32
N GLU A 302 -6.53 16.82 -25.75
CA GLU A 302 -5.18 17.38 -25.85
C GLU A 302 -4.13 16.37 -25.36
N LYS A 303 -4.27 15.85 -24.13
CA LYS A 303 -3.37 14.83 -23.56
C LYS A 303 -3.33 13.55 -24.40
N HIS A 304 -4.45 13.14 -24.99
CA HIS A 304 -4.48 11.98 -25.88
C HIS A 304 -3.67 12.22 -27.17
N LEU A 305 -3.81 13.39 -27.79
CA LEU A 305 -3.05 13.77 -28.99
C LEU A 305 -1.55 13.95 -28.69
N LEU A 306 -1.20 14.54 -27.54
CA LEU A 306 0.17 14.64 -27.06
C LEU A 306 0.81 13.26 -26.83
N ALA A 307 0.09 12.32 -26.20
CA ALA A 307 0.57 10.94 -26.02
C ALA A 307 0.79 10.22 -27.36
N LEU A 308 -0.10 10.42 -28.34
CA LEU A 308 0.09 9.89 -29.69
C LEU A 308 1.31 10.51 -30.39
N LEU A 309 1.50 11.83 -30.28
CA LEU A 309 2.67 12.55 -30.81
C LEU A 309 3.97 12.02 -30.20
N THR A 310 4.03 11.86 -28.87
CA THR A 310 5.19 11.28 -28.18
C THR A 310 5.51 9.88 -28.70
N ARG A 311 4.49 9.04 -28.97
CA ARG A 311 4.66 7.70 -29.53
C ARG A 311 5.23 7.70 -30.94
N GLU A 312 4.72 8.56 -31.84
CA GLU A 312 5.25 8.65 -33.21
C GLU A 312 6.68 9.20 -33.22
N ASN A 313 6.97 10.23 -32.41
CA ASN A 313 8.32 10.78 -32.24
C ASN A 313 9.31 9.72 -31.74
N ALA A 314 8.92 8.92 -30.72
CA ALA A 314 9.75 7.84 -30.19
C ALA A 314 10.01 6.73 -31.22
N PHE A 315 9.04 6.41 -32.07
CA PHE A 315 9.24 5.48 -33.19
C PHE A 315 10.26 6.04 -34.19
N ILE A 316 10.12 7.31 -34.59
CA ILE A 316 11.01 7.97 -35.55
C ILE A 316 12.44 8.08 -35.00
N ALA A 317 12.60 8.36 -33.71
CA ALA A 317 13.91 8.37 -33.04
C ALA A 317 14.55 6.97 -33.02
N LYS A 318 13.80 5.92 -32.62
CA LYS A 318 14.25 4.53 -32.69
C LYS A 318 14.67 4.12 -34.10
N GLN A 319 13.92 4.55 -35.11
CA GLN A 319 14.23 4.22 -36.50
C GLN A 319 15.48 4.94 -37.02
N SER A 320 15.74 6.18 -36.57
CA SER A 320 17.02 6.86 -36.85
C SER A 320 18.18 6.05 -36.30
N LEU A 321 18.15 5.74 -35.00
CA LEU A 321 19.21 4.99 -34.32
C LEU A 321 19.47 3.61 -34.95
N LEU A 322 18.43 2.92 -35.42
CA LEU A 322 18.59 1.66 -36.15
C LEU A 322 19.25 1.83 -37.53
N ASN A 323 19.09 2.98 -38.19
CA ASN A 323 19.80 3.28 -39.44
C ASN A 323 21.23 3.76 -39.18
N ASP A 324 21.45 4.53 -38.11
CA ASP A 324 22.78 4.98 -37.68
C ASP A 324 23.67 3.76 -37.31
N VAL A 325 23.10 2.77 -36.60
CA VAL A 325 23.77 1.49 -36.28
C VAL A 325 24.06 0.66 -37.54
N LYS A 326 23.19 0.64 -38.56
CA LYS A 326 23.49 -0.02 -39.84
C LYS A 326 24.66 0.64 -40.56
N ALA A 327 24.63 1.97 -40.68
CA ALA A 327 25.69 2.75 -41.35
C ALA A 327 27.04 2.57 -40.65
N HIS A 328 27.07 2.56 -39.31
CA HIS A 328 28.28 2.26 -38.55
C HIS A 328 28.76 0.81 -38.76
N ALA A 329 27.85 -0.17 -38.75
CA ALA A 329 28.20 -1.57 -39.05
C ALA A 329 28.72 -1.77 -40.48
N GLU A 330 28.28 -0.97 -41.45
CA GLU A 330 28.83 -0.94 -42.80
C GLU A 330 30.22 -0.28 -42.88
N SER A 331 30.49 0.75 -42.06
CA SER A 331 31.83 1.32 -41.92
C SER A 331 32.80 0.28 -41.36
N VAL A 332 32.46 -0.35 -40.22
CA VAL A 332 33.29 -1.38 -39.57
C VAL A 332 33.53 -2.59 -40.48
N ARG A 333 32.58 -2.92 -41.38
CA ARG A 333 32.78 -3.96 -42.41
C ARG A 333 33.84 -3.55 -43.45
N LYS A 334 33.82 -2.29 -43.93
CA LYS A 334 34.82 -1.77 -44.88
C LYS A 334 36.19 -1.68 -44.23
N GLU A 335 36.28 -1.13 -43.01
CA GLU A 335 37.51 -1.05 -42.22
C GLU A 335 38.12 -2.45 -42.00
N LYS A 336 37.29 -3.46 -41.70
CA LYS A 336 37.70 -4.86 -41.58
C LYS A 336 38.20 -5.46 -42.91
N GLN A 337 37.59 -5.12 -44.05
CA GLN A 337 38.08 -5.53 -45.37
C GLN A 337 39.44 -4.91 -45.65
N GLU A 338 39.59 -3.58 -45.48
CA GLU A 338 40.88 -2.91 -45.65
C GLU A 338 41.99 -3.49 -44.77
N LEU A 339 41.67 -3.89 -43.52
CA LEU A 339 42.64 -4.52 -42.61
C LEU A 339 43.06 -5.90 -43.11
N TYR A 340 42.16 -6.70 -43.71
CA TYR A 340 42.55 -7.94 -44.36
C TYR A 340 43.39 -7.69 -45.61
N ASP A 341 43.04 -6.73 -46.47
CA ASP A 341 43.83 -6.39 -47.66
C ASP A 341 45.25 -5.92 -47.29
N LYS A 342 45.40 -5.17 -46.20
CA LYS A 342 46.69 -4.72 -45.65
C LYS A 342 47.49 -5.91 -45.09
N LEU A 343 46.83 -6.83 -44.38
CA LEU A 343 47.45 -8.03 -43.82
C LEU A 343 47.86 -9.05 -44.90
N GLU A 344 47.07 -9.18 -45.97
CA GLU A 344 47.38 -9.98 -47.16
C GLU A 344 48.68 -9.50 -47.81
N LYS A 345 48.74 -8.21 -48.17
CA LYS A 345 49.93 -7.56 -48.76
C LYS A 345 51.15 -7.66 -47.85
N TRP A 346 50.96 -7.61 -46.53
CA TRP A 346 52.03 -7.83 -45.57
C TRP A 346 52.54 -9.28 -45.61
N ARG A 347 51.66 -10.29 -45.65
CA ARG A 347 52.06 -11.70 -45.83
C ARG A 347 52.79 -11.92 -47.15
N GLU A 348 52.31 -11.33 -48.25
CA GLU A 348 52.96 -11.44 -49.57
C GLU A 348 54.37 -10.86 -49.57
N ASN A 349 54.55 -9.67 -48.99
CA ASN A 349 55.88 -9.05 -48.88
C ASN A 349 56.79 -9.85 -47.95
N HIS A 350 56.31 -10.27 -46.78
CA HIS A 350 57.12 -11.03 -45.84
C HIS A 350 57.50 -12.43 -46.36
N ASN A 351 56.62 -13.09 -47.10
CA ASN A 351 56.94 -14.34 -47.81
C ASN A 351 58.01 -14.11 -48.88
N ARG A 352 58.00 -12.95 -49.57
CA ARG A 352 59.04 -12.58 -50.55
C ARG A 352 60.39 -12.36 -49.87
N GLU A 353 60.43 -11.56 -48.80
CA GLU A 353 61.62 -11.37 -47.94
C GLU A 353 62.19 -12.71 -47.45
N MET A 354 61.31 -13.62 -47.00
CA MET A 354 61.71 -14.94 -46.52
C MET A 354 62.29 -15.82 -47.65
N MET A 355 61.72 -15.78 -48.85
CA MET A 355 62.28 -16.47 -50.02
C MET A 355 63.67 -15.91 -50.38
N GLU A 356 63.85 -14.59 -50.40
CA GLU A 356 65.15 -13.94 -50.64
C GLU A 356 66.19 -14.26 -49.56
N ILE A 357 65.77 -14.55 -48.31
CA ILE A 357 66.65 -15.06 -47.25
C ILE A 357 67.01 -16.52 -47.51
N VAL A 358 66.03 -17.37 -47.81
CA VAL A 358 66.23 -18.81 -48.07
C VAL A 358 67.12 -19.05 -49.30
N GLU A 359 67.00 -18.24 -50.35
CA GLU A 359 67.85 -18.33 -51.54
C GLU A 359 69.30 -17.97 -51.21
N ARG A 360 69.56 -16.87 -50.49
CA ARG A 360 70.91 -16.53 -49.99
C ARG A 360 71.48 -17.61 -49.05
N CYS A 361 70.65 -18.24 -48.22
CA CYS A 361 71.10 -19.39 -47.41
C CYS A 361 71.50 -20.60 -48.27
N ARG A 362 70.77 -20.88 -49.36
CA ARG A 362 71.14 -21.95 -50.32
C ARG A 362 72.44 -21.65 -51.04
N GLU A 363 72.67 -20.41 -51.46
CA GLU A 363 73.93 -19.97 -52.08
C GLU A 363 75.12 -20.19 -51.13
N VAL A 364 74.99 -19.80 -49.86
CA VAL A 364 76.02 -20.00 -48.83
C VAL A 364 76.23 -21.49 -48.53
N GLU A 365 75.17 -22.28 -48.42
CA GLU A 365 75.28 -23.74 -48.26
C GLU A 365 75.98 -24.39 -49.47
N GLN A 366 75.65 -23.99 -50.69
CA GLN A 366 76.28 -24.52 -51.89
C GLN A 366 77.78 -24.17 -51.94
N ALA A 367 78.14 -22.89 -51.77
CA ALA A 367 79.53 -22.46 -51.71
C ALA A 367 80.31 -23.16 -50.58
N SER A 368 79.68 -23.40 -49.43
CA SER A 368 80.28 -24.16 -48.33
C SER A 368 80.50 -25.64 -48.67
N ARG A 369 79.58 -26.28 -49.39
CA ARG A 369 79.73 -27.68 -49.85
C ARG A 369 80.81 -27.79 -50.93
N GLU A 370 80.87 -26.84 -51.86
CA GLU A 370 81.90 -26.78 -52.90
C GLU A 370 83.30 -26.60 -52.28
N ALA A 371 83.46 -25.66 -51.35
CA ALA A 371 84.71 -25.48 -50.61
C ALA A 371 85.09 -26.70 -49.75
N PHE A 372 84.12 -27.37 -49.13
CA PHE A 372 84.35 -28.59 -48.35
C PHE A 372 84.78 -29.79 -49.22
N ASN A 373 84.18 -29.94 -50.40
CA ASN A 373 84.59 -30.96 -51.38
C ASN A 373 86.02 -30.71 -51.87
N ALA A 374 86.35 -29.46 -52.25
CA ALA A 374 87.71 -29.09 -52.64
C ALA A 374 88.74 -29.38 -51.53
N MET A 375 88.40 -29.08 -50.27
CA MET A 375 89.22 -29.41 -49.11
C MET A 375 89.36 -30.93 -48.88
N ILE A 376 88.33 -31.73 -49.17
CA ILE A 376 88.40 -33.20 -49.12
C ILE A 376 89.34 -33.73 -50.20
N ASP A 377 89.29 -33.20 -51.42
CA ASP A 377 90.12 -33.67 -52.52
C ASP A 377 91.59 -33.24 -52.37
N GLU A 378 91.86 -32.03 -51.85
CA GLU A 378 93.20 -31.62 -51.40
C GLU A 378 93.72 -32.54 -50.28
N LYS A 379 92.88 -32.87 -49.30
CA LYS A 379 93.24 -33.82 -48.22
C LYS A 379 93.44 -35.24 -48.74
N ARG A 380 92.73 -35.67 -49.78
CA ARG A 380 92.92 -36.98 -50.44
C ARG A 380 94.26 -37.03 -51.17
N GLN A 381 94.65 -35.97 -51.87
CA GLN A 381 95.96 -35.85 -52.51
C GLN A 381 97.08 -35.93 -51.47
N LYS A 382 97.03 -35.08 -50.43
CA LYS A 382 98.01 -35.09 -49.32
C LYS A 382 98.01 -36.40 -48.52
N ALA A 383 96.86 -37.05 -48.35
CA ALA A 383 96.79 -38.36 -47.71
C ALA A 383 97.38 -39.45 -48.61
N ALA A 384 97.23 -39.39 -49.94
CA ALA A 384 97.88 -40.32 -50.85
C ALA A 384 99.41 -40.19 -50.74
N GLU A 385 99.94 -38.97 -50.91
CA GLU A 385 101.36 -38.62 -50.72
C GLU A 385 101.91 -39.18 -49.38
N VAL A 386 101.28 -38.80 -48.27
CA VAL A 386 101.70 -39.25 -46.93
C VAL A 386 101.48 -40.76 -46.71
N THR A 387 100.57 -41.43 -47.43
CA THR A 387 100.48 -42.91 -47.38
C THR A 387 101.57 -43.60 -48.17
N GLU A 388 102.10 -43.00 -49.24
CA GLU A 388 103.28 -43.54 -49.93
C GLU A 388 104.52 -43.42 -49.03
N GLU A 389 104.75 -42.25 -48.41
CA GLU A 389 105.79 -42.06 -47.39
C GLU A 389 105.60 -43.01 -46.18
N SER A 390 104.38 -43.08 -45.64
CA SER A 390 104.07 -43.94 -44.48
C SER A 390 104.15 -45.43 -44.79
N ARG A 391 103.99 -45.84 -46.06
CA ARG A 391 104.20 -47.22 -46.51
C ARG A 391 105.70 -47.57 -46.51
N GLN A 392 106.56 -46.62 -46.89
CA GLN A 392 108.01 -46.75 -46.78
C GLN A 392 108.46 -46.88 -45.31
N LEU A 393 107.81 -46.15 -44.39
CA LEU A 393 108.11 -46.19 -42.95
C LEU A 393 107.51 -47.41 -42.21
N LYS A 394 106.25 -47.80 -42.46
CA LYS A 394 105.63 -48.95 -41.76
C LYS A 394 106.31 -50.29 -42.10
N ALA A 395 106.90 -50.42 -43.29
CA ALA A 395 107.74 -51.56 -43.66
C ALA A 395 108.99 -51.72 -42.75
N GLN A 396 109.39 -50.66 -42.05
CA GLN A 396 110.48 -50.66 -41.07
C GLN A 396 109.95 -51.05 -39.67
N LEU A 397 108.79 -50.52 -39.26
CA LEU A 397 108.23 -50.66 -37.90
C LEU A 397 107.46 -51.96 -37.62
N VAL A 398 106.80 -52.58 -38.61
CA VAL A 398 106.03 -53.83 -38.36
C VAL A 398 106.94 -54.95 -37.85
N LYS A 399 108.23 -54.90 -38.23
CA LYS A 399 109.30 -55.80 -37.77
C LYS A 399 109.59 -55.75 -36.25
N GLN A 400 108.91 -54.92 -35.47
CA GLN A 400 109.23 -54.65 -34.06
C GLN A 400 108.09 -54.90 -33.05
N ARG A 401 106.85 -55.20 -33.48
CA ARG A 401 105.66 -55.06 -32.58
C ARG A 401 104.77 -56.29 -32.40
N GLU A 402 105.08 -57.42 -33.03
CA GLU A 402 104.34 -58.68 -32.80
C GLU A 402 104.65 -59.31 -31.43
N GLU A 403 105.61 -58.73 -30.71
CA GLU A 403 106.25 -59.29 -29.51
C GLU A 403 105.43 -59.14 -28.21
N GLU A 404 104.48 -58.19 -28.13
CA GLU A 404 103.93 -57.73 -26.84
C GLU A 404 102.51 -58.19 -26.44
N THR A 405 101.56 -58.27 -27.36
CA THR A 405 100.13 -58.04 -27.06
C THR A 405 99.40 -59.14 -26.26
N ARG A 406 100.04 -60.28 -25.99
CA ARG A 406 99.44 -61.53 -25.47
C ARG A 406 98.95 -61.51 -24.00
N ARG A 407 98.71 -60.34 -23.38
CA ARG A 407 98.77 -60.18 -21.89
C ARG A 407 97.51 -59.75 -21.11
N LYS A 408 96.46 -59.10 -21.68
CA LYS A 408 95.58 -58.20 -20.88
C LYS A 408 94.06 -58.48 -20.71
N ILE A 409 93.44 -59.48 -21.36
CA ILE A 409 91.97 -59.51 -21.56
C ILE A 409 91.06 -59.86 -20.33
N LYS A 410 91.59 -60.26 -19.16
CA LYS A 410 90.87 -61.15 -18.22
C LYS A 410 89.79 -60.59 -17.25
N LEU A 411 89.49 -59.29 -17.11
CA LEU A 411 89.14 -58.75 -15.77
C LEU A 411 87.67 -58.43 -15.33
N ILE A 412 86.73 -57.85 -16.10
CA ILE A 412 85.57 -57.09 -15.50
C ILE A 412 84.14 -57.36 -16.08
N GLN A 413 83.14 -57.84 -15.28
CA GLN A 413 81.64 -57.89 -15.56
C GLN A 413 80.65 -58.17 -14.30
N GLU A 414 79.82 -57.25 -13.66
CA GLU A 414 78.69 -57.54 -12.60
C GLU A 414 77.71 -56.34 -11.95
N ILE A 415 76.31 -56.41 -11.54
CA ILE A 415 75.32 -55.60 -10.51
C ILE A 415 73.62 -55.41 -10.63
N LYS A 416 72.68 -54.81 -9.68
CA LYS A 416 71.04 -54.77 -9.52
C LYS A 416 70.13 -53.63 -8.64
N THR A 417 68.68 -53.54 -8.48
CA THR A 417 67.66 -52.44 -7.79
C THR A 417 66.04 -52.67 -7.32
N LEU A 418 65.12 -51.74 -6.65
CA LEU A 418 63.49 -51.60 -6.40
C LEU A 418 62.82 -50.51 -5.25
N GLN A 419 61.54 -50.07 -4.71
CA GLN A 419 59.93 -49.84 -4.80
C GLN A 419 58.98 -49.05 -3.60
N SER A 420 57.61 -48.56 -3.63
CA SER A 420 56.62 -47.92 -2.49
C SER A 420 55.00 -47.39 -2.60
N LEU A 421 54.12 -46.95 -1.52
CA LEU A 421 52.84 -45.93 -1.32
C LEU A 421 51.24 -46.15 -0.76
N ARG A 422 50.43 -45.21 0.01
CA ARG A 422 48.83 -44.80 0.12
C ARG A 422 47.82 -44.56 1.49
N ALA A 423 46.61 -43.77 1.61
CA ALA A 423 45.51 -43.56 2.79
C ALA A 423 44.07 -42.64 2.73
N LEU A 424 42.97 -42.56 3.69
CA LEU A 424 41.55 -41.75 3.76
C LEU A 424 40.54 -41.48 5.12
N PRO A 425 39.30 -40.71 5.23
CA PRO A 425 38.37 -40.16 6.43
C PRO A 425 36.67 -40.01 6.56
N SER A 426 35.88 -39.37 7.59
CA SER A 426 34.28 -39.28 7.90
C SER A 426 33.42 -38.19 8.89
N ILE A 427 32.00 -38.13 9.17
CA ILE A 427 31.00 -37.11 10.00
C ILE A 427 29.49 -37.57 10.61
N LYS A 428 28.31 -37.00 11.24
CA LYS A 428 27.47 -35.72 11.79
C LYS A 428 26.11 -35.84 12.83
N GLU A 429 25.08 -34.88 13.14
CA GLU A 429 24.00 -34.65 14.35
C GLU A 429 22.41 -34.04 14.31
N PHE A 430 21.50 -33.77 15.42
CA PHE A 430 19.98 -33.17 15.51
C PHE A 430 19.08 -32.78 16.91
N ASP A 431 17.77 -32.15 17.01
CA ASP A 431 16.95 -31.38 18.18
C ASP A 431 15.26 -31.26 18.46
N PRO A 432 14.55 -30.62 19.57
CA PRO A 432 12.99 -30.58 20.07
C PRO A 432 12.12 -29.42 20.98
N THR A 433 10.70 -29.33 21.29
CA THR A 433 9.82 -28.33 22.26
C THR A 433 8.14 -28.36 22.59
N GLU A 434 7.37 -27.78 23.68
CA GLU A 434 5.81 -27.25 23.89
C GLU A 434 4.93 -26.86 25.30
N SER A 435 3.62 -26.22 25.43
CA SER A 435 2.63 -25.77 26.66
C SER A 435 1.17 -24.92 26.49
N SER A 436 0.01 -24.47 27.26
CA SER A 436 -0.87 -24.38 28.63
C SER A 436 -2.48 -23.77 28.76
N GLY A 437 -3.23 -23.26 29.91
CA GLY A 437 -4.80 -22.79 30.09
C GLY A 437 -5.64 -22.11 31.43
N LEU A 438 -7.05 -21.73 31.54
CA LEU A 438 -7.99 -20.96 32.65
C LEU A 438 -9.69 -21.08 32.74
N GLY A 439 -10.83 -20.55 33.49
CA GLY A 439 -11.56 -19.57 34.58
C GLY A 439 -13.26 -19.62 34.79
N LEU A 440 -14.37 -18.96 35.49
CA LEU A 440 -15.00 -17.93 36.59
C LEU A 440 -16.68 -17.85 36.98
N LEU A 441 -17.43 -17.07 37.96
CA LEU A 441 -18.99 -17.02 38.48
C LEU A 441 -19.83 -15.79 39.35
N CYS A 442 -21.26 -15.66 39.65
CA CYS A 442 -22.18 -14.69 40.61
C CYS A 442 -23.89 -14.79 40.76
N GLU A 443 -25.03 -14.14 41.41
CA GLU A 443 -25.70 -13.16 42.54
C GLU A 443 -27.40 -13.02 42.89
N MET A 444 -28.15 -12.05 43.70
CA MET A 444 -29.66 -11.96 44.34
C MET A 444 -30.70 -10.60 44.43
N SER A 445 -31.89 -10.10 45.15
CA SER A 445 -33.06 -10.20 46.29
C SER A 445 -34.50 -9.25 46.36
N LEU A 446 -35.45 -9.01 47.44
CA LEU A 446 -36.97 -8.36 47.52
C LEU A 446 -37.85 -7.59 48.81
N ALA A 447 -39.26 -7.22 48.89
CA ALA A 447 -40.17 -6.30 49.90
C ALA A 447 -41.87 -6.29 50.23
N GLU A 448 -42.69 -5.37 51.02
CA GLU A 448 -44.26 -5.35 51.54
C GLU A 448 -45.32 -4.02 51.78
N LEU A 449 -46.44 -3.87 52.69
CA LEU A 449 -47.89 -3.13 52.56
C LEU A 449 -48.90 -2.09 53.50
N LYS A 450 -49.88 -2.32 54.54
CA LYS A 450 -51.49 -2.12 54.77
C LYS A 450 -52.45 -0.96 55.60
N GLU A 451 -53.83 -1.12 56.00
CA GLU A 451 -55.10 -0.38 56.67
C GLU A 451 -55.70 1.04 56.27
N ARG A 452 -54.92 1.99 55.77
CA ARG A 452 -55.24 3.45 55.72
C ARG A 452 -56.26 3.94 54.66
N LEU A 453 -57.29 3.17 54.33
CA LEU A 453 -57.96 3.24 53.00
C LEU A 453 -59.41 3.78 52.96
N PHE A 454 -60.15 3.83 54.08
CA PHE A 454 -61.57 4.23 54.06
C PHE A 454 -61.79 5.75 54.02
N TRP A 455 -61.24 6.49 55.00
CA TRP A 455 -61.48 7.93 55.18
C TRP A 455 -61.05 8.81 53.99
N ILE A 456 -60.12 8.32 53.17
CA ILE A 456 -59.66 9.00 51.95
C ILE A 456 -60.81 9.16 50.92
N LYS A 457 -61.84 8.30 50.96
CA LYS A 457 -62.85 8.21 49.89
C LYS A 457 -63.82 9.38 49.85
N MET A 458 -64.55 9.69 50.93
CA MET A 458 -65.60 10.72 50.90
C MET A 458 -65.08 12.12 50.52
N LYS A 459 -63.86 12.49 50.96
CA LYS A 459 -63.29 13.81 50.65
C LYS A 459 -63.07 14.03 49.15
N LEU A 460 -62.85 12.96 48.38
CA LEU A 460 -62.64 13.07 46.93
C LEU A 460 -63.92 13.48 46.19
N ASP A 461 -65.11 13.08 46.67
CA ASP A 461 -66.35 13.16 45.90
C ASP A 461 -66.84 14.60 45.67
N GLU A 462 -66.79 15.45 46.70
CA GLU A 462 -67.19 16.86 46.58
C GLU A 462 -66.22 17.66 45.71
N GLU A 463 -64.92 17.45 45.90
CA GLU A 463 -63.90 18.04 45.03
C GLU A 463 -64.10 17.66 43.55
N THR A 464 -64.70 16.49 43.23
CA THR A 464 -65.03 16.16 41.84
C THR A 464 -66.11 17.06 41.24
N LYS A 465 -67.06 17.58 42.04
CA LYS A 465 -68.23 18.34 41.54
C LYS A 465 -67.81 19.72 41.06
N GLU A 466 -67.03 20.44 41.87
CA GLU A 466 -66.53 21.78 41.51
C GLU A 466 -65.60 21.73 40.31
N ARG A 467 -64.66 20.77 40.30
CA ARG A 467 -63.75 20.50 39.18
C ARG A 467 -64.53 20.31 37.86
N LYS A 468 -65.64 19.56 37.86
CA LYS A 468 -66.50 19.37 36.66
C LYS A 468 -67.05 20.70 36.10
N SER A 469 -67.45 21.65 36.96
CA SER A 469 -68.03 22.94 36.53
C SER A 469 -67.02 23.89 35.86
N VAL A 470 -65.76 23.86 36.32
CA VAL A 470 -64.66 24.64 35.73
C VAL A 470 -64.26 24.01 34.39
N ILE A 471 -64.13 22.68 34.36
CA ILE A 471 -63.81 21.90 33.16
C ILE A 471 -64.84 22.12 32.03
N TYR A 472 -66.14 22.27 32.35
CA TYR A 472 -67.15 22.53 31.33
C TYR A 472 -66.93 23.87 30.59
N ARG A 473 -66.83 24.97 31.34
CA ARG A 473 -66.66 26.32 30.77
C ARG A 473 -65.38 26.44 29.95
N GLU A 474 -64.32 25.78 30.40
CA GLU A 474 -63.03 25.81 29.70
C GLU A 474 -63.04 24.97 28.41
N ARG A 475 -63.71 23.81 28.41
CA ARG A 475 -63.96 23.03 27.18
C ARG A 475 -64.77 23.81 26.14
N GLU A 476 -65.72 24.63 26.58
CA GLU A 476 -66.55 25.44 25.68
C GLU A 476 -65.75 26.56 25.00
N ARG A 477 -64.90 27.28 25.74
CA ARG A 477 -63.94 28.25 25.17
C ARG A 477 -63.03 27.60 24.13
N GLN A 478 -62.43 26.47 24.49
CA GLN A 478 -61.50 25.74 23.61
C GLN A 478 -62.21 25.25 22.33
N LYS A 479 -63.46 24.79 22.44
CA LYS A 479 -64.29 24.42 21.28
C LYS A 479 -64.51 25.61 20.34
N ASN A 480 -64.81 26.80 20.87
CA ASN A 480 -65.04 27.99 20.05
C ASN A 480 -63.76 28.46 19.34
N LEU A 481 -62.63 28.54 20.05
CA LEU A 481 -61.32 28.88 19.47
C LEU A 481 -60.91 27.92 18.33
N ILE A 482 -61.18 26.62 18.48
CA ILE A 482 -60.91 25.63 17.44
C ILE A 482 -61.85 25.78 16.22
N ASN A 483 -63.10 26.19 16.43
CA ASN A 483 -64.02 26.48 15.33
C ASN A 483 -63.61 27.75 14.55
N GLU A 484 -63.15 28.79 15.24
CA GLU A 484 -62.70 30.05 14.63
C GLU A 484 -61.40 29.86 13.84
N THR A 485 -60.39 29.22 14.43
CA THR A 485 -59.13 28.89 13.74
C THR A 485 -59.34 27.94 12.55
N ARG A 486 -60.33 27.04 12.62
CA ARG A 486 -60.75 26.22 11.47
C ARG A 486 -61.32 27.05 10.32
N LYS A 487 -62.24 27.99 10.59
CA LYS A 487 -62.82 28.86 9.54
C LYS A 487 -61.74 29.67 8.81
N ALA A 488 -60.85 30.31 9.57
CA ALA A 488 -59.73 31.06 9.01
C ALA A 488 -58.79 30.20 8.14
N LEU A 489 -58.57 28.92 8.50
CA LEU A 489 -57.84 27.97 7.66
C LEU A 489 -58.58 27.60 6.37
N GLU A 490 -59.89 27.41 6.42
CA GLU A 490 -60.71 27.07 5.24
C GLU A 490 -60.78 28.24 4.27
N GLU A 491 -60.95 29.47 4.77
CA GLU A 491 -60.87 30.73 4.01
C GLU A 491 -59.48 30.91 3.35
N TYR A 492 -58.39 30.78 4.12
CA TYR A 492 -57.02 30.86 3.59
C TYR A 492 -56.75 29.80 2.51
N LYS A 493 -57.20 28.55 2.72
CA LYS A 493 -57.05 27.45 1.74
C LYS A 493 -57.79 27.79 0.44
N ALA A 494 -59.02 28.31 0.52
CA ALA A 494 -59.78 28.76 -0.64
C ALA A 494 -59.05 29.89 -1.40
N SER A 495 -58.60 30.94 -0.70
CA SER A 495 -57.84 32.05 -1.30
C SER A 495 -56.57 31.56 -2.00
N LYS A 496 -55.79 30.67 -1.37
CA LYS A 496 -54.54 30.16 -1.94
C LYS A 496 -54.76 29.23 -3.14
N LEU A 497 -55.88 28.49 -3.18
CA LEU A 497 -56.29 27.73 -4.36
C LEU A 497 -56.64 28.64 -5.54
N VAL A 498 -57.38 29.73 -5.33
CA VAL A 498 -57.69 30.72 -6.39
C VAL A 498 -56.40 31.32 -6.97
N VAL A 499 -55.47 31.77 -6.13
CA VAL A 499 -54.17 32.31 -6.59
C VAL A 499 -53.38 31.26 -7.38
N LYS A 500 -53.36 30.00 -6.94
CA LYS A 500 -52.66 28.90 -7.64
C LYS A 500 -53.30 28.60 -9.01
N LEU A 501 -54.62 28.59 -9.11
CA LEU A 501 -55.35 28.38 -10.37
C LEU A 501 -55.10 29.53 -11.36
N LEU A 502 -55.10 30.78 -10.89
CA LEU A 502 -54.75 31.95 -11.69
C LEU A 502 -53.29 31.90 -12.20
N HIS A 503 -52.35 31.46 -11.38
CA HIS A 503 -50.96 31.27 -11.80
C HIS A 503 -50.85 30.20 -12.90
N ILE A 504 -51.53 29.05 -12.74
CA ILE A 504 -51.54 27.97 -13.74
C ILE A 504 -52.16 28.46 -15.07
N ALA A 505 -53.29 29.15 -15.03
CA ALA A 505 -53.95 29.69 -16.22
C ALA A 505 -53.05 30.70 -16.96
N ASN A 506 -52.33 31.55 -16.24
CA ASN A 506 -51.38 32.50 -16.82
C ASN A 506 -50.10 31.83 -17.35
N TYR A 507 -49.66 30.72 -16.76
CA TYR A 507 -48.54 29.92 -17.28
C TYR A 507 -48.92 29.24 -18.61
N SER A 508 -50.09 28.59 -18.67
CA SER A 508 -50.60 27.96 -19.90
C SER A 508 -50.85 28.94 -21.05
N ARG A 509 -51.10 30.23 -20.76
CA ARG A 509 -51.17 31.30 -21.77
C ARG A 509 -49.80 31.75 -22.30
N ARG A 510 -48.69 31.40 -21.62
CA ARG A 510 -47.32 31.74 -22.04
C ARG A 510 -46.58 30.60 -22.74
N THR A 511 -47.10 29.37 -22.71
CA THR A 511 -46.46 28.19 -23.33
C THR A 511 -46.70 28.09 -24.85
N VAL A 512 -46.43 29.16 -25.58
CA VAL A 512 -46.37 29.19 -27.06
C VAL A 512 -45.01 29.75 -27.49
N PHE A 513 -43.95 29.00 -27.20
CA PHE A 513 -42.60 29.21 -27.74
C PHE A 513 -42.02 27.85 -28.19
N PRO A 514 -41.14 27.83 -29.19
CA PRO A 514 -40.96 26.65 -30.04
C PRO A 514 -40.23 25.50 -29.35
N SER A 515 -40.49 24.29 -29.84
CA SER A 515 -39.77 23.07 -29.50
C SER A 515 -38.26 23.27 -29.71
N LYS A 516 -37.47 23.18 -28.62
CA LYS A 516 -36.01 23.24 -28.71
C LYS A 516 -35.51 22.13 -29.63
N THR A 517 -35.01 22.51 -30.81
CA THR A 517 -34.34 21.60 -31.74
C THR A 517 -33.26 20.84 -30.99
N ARG A 518 -33.22 19.52 -31.15
CA ARG A 518 -32.33 18.62 -30.43
C ARG A 518 -30.88 18.90 -30.84
N GLN A 519 -30.21 19.83 -30.13
CA GLN A 519 -28.83 20.23 -30.42
C GLN A 519 -27.93 18.99 -30.36
N ARG A 520 -27.53 18.56 -31.56
CA ARG A 520 -26.56 17.49 -31.76
C ARG A 520 -25.25 18.01 -31.16
N LEU A 521 -24.72 17.32 -30.15
CA LEU A 521 -23.42 17.63 -29.54
C LEU A 521 -22.39 17.80 -30.66
N GLN A 522 -21.96 19.04 -30.89
CA GLN A 522 -20.85 19.28 -31.80
C GLN A 522 -19.55 18.83 -31.12
N PRO A 523 -18.57 18.29 -31.87
CA PRO A 523 -17.25 18.07 -31.31
C PRO A 523 -16.71 19.44 -30.87
N VAL A 524 -16.42 19.59 -29.58
CA VAL A 524 -15.83 20.82 -29.04
C VAL A 524 -14.40 20.92 -29.57
N SER A 525 -14.23 21.64 -30.69
CA SER A 525 -12.95 21.78 -31.39
C SER A 525 -12.34 23.13 -31.06
N SER A 526 -11.42 23.14 -30.11
CA SER A 526 -10.49 24.25 -29.89
C SER A 526 -9.40 24.26 -30.98
N PRO A 527 -8.92 25.43 -31.45
CA PRO A 527 -7.89 25.50 -32.49
C PRO A 527 -6.57 24.80 -32.10
N GLU A 528 -6.27 24.70 -30.80
CA GLU A 528 -5.10 24.01 -30.26
C GLU A 528 -5.13 22.49 -30.52
N ILE A 529 -6.29 21.85 -30.28
CA ILE A 529 -6.53 20.44 -30.60
C ILE A 529 -6.37 20.18 -32.10
N ASP A 530 -6.88 21.05 -32.96
CA ASP A 530 -6.76 20.88 -34.41
C ASP A 530 -5.32 21.10 -34.91
N ALA A 531 -4.57 22.01 -34.28
CA ALA A 531 -3.12 22.12 -34.51
C ALA A 531 -2.35 20.87 -34.04
N LEU A 532 -2.75 20.24 -32.93
CA LEU A 532 -2.18 18.96 -32.48
C LEU A 532 -2.54 17.79 -33.40
N ARG A 533 -3.77 17.74 -33.94
CA ARG A 533 -4.19 16.76 -34.96
C ARG A 533 -3.31 16.88 -36.22
N LYS A 534 -3.12 18.09 -36.74
CA LYS A 534 -2.25 18.35 -37.91
C LYS A 534 -0.80 17.92 -37.67
N LYS A 535 -0.20 18.28 -36.53
CA LYS A 535 1.14 17.82 -36.14
C LYS A 535 1.25 16.30 -36.06
N LEU A 536 0.21 15.62 -35.59
CA LEU A 536 0.18 14.16 -35.50
C LEU A 536 0.11 13.49 -36.88
N GLU A 537 -0.58 14.10 -37.84
CA GLU A 537 -0.61 13.65 -39.24
C GLU A 537 0.73 13.88 -39.93
N GLU A 538 1.37 15.03 -39.71
CA GLU A 538 2.72 15.35 -40.17
C GLU A 538 3.75 14.32 -39.67
N GLN A 539 3.72 13.95 -38.38
CA GLN A 539 4.61 12.92 -37.82
C GLN A 539 4.29 11.51 -38.36
N LYS A 540 3.01 11.14 -38.52
CA LYS A 540 2.63 9.86 -39.17
C LYS A 540 3.14 9.79 -40.62
N ALA A 541 3.06 10.89 -41.37
CA ALA A 541 3.58 10.97 -42.73
C ALA A 541 5.12 10.86 -42.75
N LEU A 542 5.82 11.51 -41.81
CA LEU A 542 7.27 11.39 -41.65
C LEU A 542 7.70 9.95 -41.31
N ARG A 543 6.93 9.25 -40.45
CA ARG A 543 7.13 7.83 -40.17
C ARG A 543 6.96 6.98 -41.43
N SER A 544 5.89 7.19 -42.20
CA SER A 544 5.66 6.45 -43.45
C SER A 544 6.79 6.66 -44.47
N ARG A 545 7.34 7.88 -44.58
CA ARG A 545 8.49 8.20 -45.45
C ARG A 545 9.84 7.63 -44.99
N LYS A 546 9.99 7.30 -43.70
CA LYS A 546 11.17 6.61 -43.17
C LYS A 546 10.99 5.08 -43.10
N GLY A 547 9.75 4.60 -43.16
CA GLY A 547 9.38 3.18 -43.11
C GLY A 547 9.63 2.41 -44.41
N THR A 548 9.77 3.14 -45.52
CA THR A 548 10.28 2.67 -46.82
C THR A 548 11.78 2.92 -46.91
#